data_AF-A0A524EMG4-F1
#
_entry.id   AF-A0A524EMG4-F1
#
_cell.length_a   1.000
_cell.length_b   1.000
_cell.length_c   1.000
_cell.angle_alpha   90.00
_cell.angle_beta   90.00
_cell.angle_gamma   90.00
#
_symmetry.space_group_name_H-M   'P 1'
#
loop_
_entity.id
_entity.type
_entity.pdbx_description
1 polymer ?
#
loop_
_entity_poly.entity_id
_entity_poly.type
_entity_poly.pdbx_seq_one_letter_code
_entity_poly.pdbx_strand_id
1 'polypeptide(L)' 'MRLIAVHLPERIIDDIERLIENGLYPNRSEAIRIAIRDLLKQELWGRGADRNARVSEIIG' A
#
# COMPACT_ATOMS: atom_id res chain seq x y z
N MET A 1 -0.16 15.52 3.70
CA MET A 1 0.84 14.45 3.43
C MET A 1 2.09 14.75 4.26
N ARG A 2 2.88 13.74 4.65
CA ARG A 2 4.17 13.92 5.34
C ARG A 2 5.30 13.43 4.42
N LEU A 3 6.44 14.13 4.41
CA LEU A 3 7.63 13.72 3.66
C LEU A 3 8.33 12.58 4.41
N ILE A 4 8.62 11.49 3.71
CA ILE A 4 9.38 10.35 4.23
C ILE A 4 10.48 10.07 3.22
N ALA A 5 11.73 10.04 3.69
CA ALA A 5 12.88 9.60 2.89
C ALA A 5 13.15 8.12 3.17
N VAL A 6 13.32 7.34 2.12
CA VAL A 6 13.62 5.90 2.19
C VAL A 6 14.77 5.57 1.26
N HIS A 7 15.61 4.61 1.66
CA HIS A 7 16.67 4.08 0.80
C HIS A 7 16.16 2.78 0.16
N LEU A 8 16.21 2.72 -1.17
CA LEU A 8 15.78 1.56 -1.95
C LEU A 8 16.92 1.12 -2.86
N PRO A 9 17.07 -0.19 -3.13
CA PRO A 9 17.96 -0.69 -4.18
C PRO A 9 17.64 -0.07 -5.54
N GLU A 10 18.67 0.21 -6.34
CA GLU A 10 18.55 0.85 -7.67
C GLU A 10 17.57 0.10 -8.57
N ARG A 11 17.67 -1.24 -8.61
CA ARG A 11 16.78 -2.07 -9.42
C ARG A 11 15.29 -1.85 -9.15
N ILE A 12 14.91 -1.58 -7.90
CA ILE A 12 13.51 -1.31 -7.54
C ILE A 12 13.09 0.07 -8.07
N ILE A 13 14.00 1.05 -8.03
CA ILE A 13 13.75 2.38 -8.56
C ILE A 13 13.54 2.29 -10.08
N ASP A 14 14.39 1.55 -10.79
CA ASP A 14 14.29 1.34 -12.24
C ASP A 14 12.96 0.68 -12.63
N ASP A 15 12.53 -0.35 -11.88
CA ASP A 15 11.27 -1.02 -12.14
C ASP A 15 10.07 -0.07 -11.89
N ILE A 16 10.14 0.82 -10.89
CA ILE A 16 9.12 1.85 -10.66
C ILE A 16 9.10 2.88 -11.80
N GLU A 17 10.27 3.29 -12.29
CA GLU A 17 10.38 4.22 -13.42
C GLU A 17 9.72 3.66 -14.68
N ARG A 18 9.96 2.38 -15.00
CA ARG A 18 9.29 1.69 -16.12
C ARG A 18 7.77 1.70 -16.01
N LEU A 19 7.22 1.56 -14.80
CA LEU A 19 5.77 1.65 -14.60
C LEU A 19 5.23 3.04 -14.91
N ILE A 20 6.00 4.09 -14.65
CA ILE A 20 5.64 5.48 -14.95
C ILE A 20 5.76 5.75 -16.44
N GLU A 21 6.84 5.28 -17.08
CA GLU A 21 7.04 5.39 -18.54
C GLU A 21 5.91 4.73 -19.33
N ASN A 22 5.40 3.60 -18.82
CA ASN A 22 4.24 2.91 -19.39
C ASN A 22 2.90 3.62 -19.11
N GLY A 23 2.90 4.75 -18.41
CA GLY A 23 1.71 5.55 -18.10
C GLY A 23 0.80 4.95 -17.03
N LEU A 24 1.24 3.92 -16.28
CA LEU A 24 0.44 3.28 -15.24
C LEU A 24 0.32 4.14 -13.98
N TYR A 25 1.34 4.96 -13.71
CA TYR A 25 1.35 5.87 -12.58
C TYR A 25 1.92 7.23 -13.01
N PRO A 26 1.41 8.34 -12.47
CA PRO A 26 1.86 9.67 -12.87
C PRO A 26 3.22 10.05 -12.30
N ASN A 27 3.66 9.45 -11.18
CA ASN A 27 4.95 9.72 -10.55
C ASN A 27 5.35 8.62 -9.55
N ARG A 28 6.63 8.63 -9.14
CA ARG A 28 7.21 7.65 -8.20
C ARG A 28 6.50 7.67 -6.85
N SER A 29 6.23 8.86 -6.32
CA SER A 29 5.56 9.03 -5.03
C SER A 29 4.14 8.46 -5.03
N GLU A 30 3.45 8.43 -6.17
CA GLU A 30 2.12 7.83 -6.28
C GLU A 30 2.18 6.31 -6.38
N ALA A 31 3.07 5.77 -7.22
CA ALA A 31 3.31 4.33 -7.32
C ALA A 31 3.66 3.73 -5.94
N ILE A 32 4.58 4.37 -5.22
CA ILE A 32 5.00 3.94 -3.87
C ILE A 32 3.83 4.02 -2.87
N ARG A 33 3.03 5.10 -2.90
CA ARG A 33 1.88 5.23 -2.01
C ARG A 33 0.82 4.16 -2.25
N ILE A 34 0.58 3.79 -3.50
CA ILE A 34 -0.38 2.73 -3.85
C ILE A 34 0.13 1.39 -3.36
N ALA A 35 1.40 1.05 -3.62
CA ALA A 35 2.00 -0.19 -3.12
C ALA A 35 1.93 -0.30 -1.58
N ILE A 36 2.25 0.77 -0.86
CA ILE A 36 2.13 0.80 0.61
C ILE A 36 0.67 0.63 1.06
N ARG A 37 -0.28 1.30 0.39
CA ARG A 37 -1.71 1.19 0.73
C ARG A 37 -2.20 -0.23 0.55
N ASP A 38 -1.85 -0.87 -0.56
CA ASP A 38 -2.31 -2.23 -0.87
C ASP A 38 -1.74 -3.23 0.13
N LEU A 39 -0.45 -3.09 0.47
CA LEU A 39 0.18 -3.87 1.54
C LEU A 39 -0.54 -3.70 2.88
N LEU A 40 -0.81 -2.47 3.32
CA LEU A 40 -1.53 -2.21 4.58
C LEU A 40 -2.96 -2.74 4.55
N LYS A 41 -3.64 -2.65 3.40
CA LYS A 41 -4.98 -3.18 3.21
C LYS A 41 -4.99 -4.69 3.36
N GLN A 42 -4.04 -5.39 2.77
CA GLN A 42 -3.92 -6.84 2.85
C GLN A 42 -3.55 -7.32 4.27
N GLU A 43 -2.58 -6.67 4.90
CA GLU A 43 -2.01 -7.15 6.16
C GLU A 43 -2.81 -6.73 7.39
N LEU A 44 -3.27 -5.48 7.43
CA LEU A 44 -3.83 -4.87 8.64
C LEU A 44 -5.34 -4.65 8.53
N TRP A 45 -5.81 -4.04 7.44
CA TRP A 45 -7.20 -3.63 7.32
C TRP A 45 -8.14 -4.78 6.88
N GLY A 46 -7.64 -5.73 6.09
CA GLY A 46 -8.39 -6.90 5.63
C GLY A 46 -8.62 -7.95 6.72
N ARG A 47 -7.69 -8.10 7.67
CA ARG A 47 -7.85 -9.01 8.82
C ARG A 47 -8.58 -8.37 10.01
N GLY A 48 -8.64 -7.03 10.05
CA GLY A 48 -9.24 -6.27 11.15
C GLY A 48 -10.76 -6.14 11.09
N ALA A 49 -11.36 -6.19 9.90
CA ALA A 49 -12.81 -6.13 9.74
C ALA A 49 -13.53 -7.37 10.33
N ASP A 50 -12.88 -8.54 10.29
CA ASP A 50 -13.45 -9.80 10.79
C ASP A 50 -13.42 -9.90 12.33
N ARG A 51 -12.52 -9.19 13.01
CA ARG A 51 -12.48 -9.22 14.48
C ARG A 51 -13.64 -8.45 15.13
N ASN A 52 -14.18 -7.43 14.46
CA ASN A 52 -15.35 -6.70 14.97
C ASN A 52 -16.68 -7.40 14.64
N ALA A 53 -16.73 -8.20 13.57
CA ALA A 53 -17.94 -8.95 13.21
C ALA A 53 -18.31 -10.02 14.27
N ARG A 54 -17.31 -10.75 14.80
CA ARG A 54 -17.53 -11.84 15.76
C ARG A 54 -17.94 -11.39 17.16
N VAL A 55 -17.66 -10.14 17.54
CA VAL A 55 -18.05 -9.63 18.87
C VAL A 55 -19.54 -9.26 18.89
N SER A 56 -20.13 -8.91 17.75
CA SER A 56 -21.55 -8.58 17.65
C SER A 56 -22.47 -9.81 17.75
N GLU A 57 -21.98 -11.01 17.44
CA GLU A 57 -22.76 -12.26 17.51
C GLU A 57 -22.81 -12.85 18.93
N ILE A 58 -21.96 -12.39 19.85
CA ILE A 58 -21.87 -12.93 21.23
C ILE A 58 -22.73 -12.12 22.22
N ILE A 59 -23.15 -10.90 21.84
CA ILE A 59 -23.95 -10.00 22.68
C ILE A 59 -25.37 -9.79 22.09
N GLY A 60 -25.76 -10.63 21.13
CA GLY A 60 -27.12 -10.70 20.57
C GLY A 60 -27.95 -11.79 21.19
#